data_AF-A0A6C0I855-F1
#
_entry.id   AF-A0A6C0I855-F1
#
_cell.length_a   1.000
_cell.length_b   1.000
_cell.length_c   1.000
_cell.angle_alpha   90.00
_cell.angle_beta   90.00
_cell.angle_gamma   90.00
#
_symmetry.space_group_name_H-M   'P 1'
#
loop_
_entity.id
_entity.type
_entity.pdbx_description
1 polymer ?
#
loop_
_entity_poly.entity_id
_entity_poly.type
_entity_poly.pdbx_seq_one_letter_code
_entity_poly.pdbx_strand_id
1 'polypeptide(L)'
;MSNKVRDESFSIDLPLSNIVLTRYLYLKDEVKLAFLVSLLNKSDDAIFWAYELYYSGFKMEFYDYIWKIYYDFFATLNPSFEQYLNKMLKCNNKCNNETDDKLVSTIVQDLLIRPFNTDIFFLRTICSLFEIECNLITINPGTKTNINKPALSTSILYEQLTKWIDDKDFKSIAQYILNIVTLDTSDKILYSIYSAAIDVFADGFKVKLSKTKFLKEFSVAQERLNNDSNLIKMIYDKKVLLLTKIMTLFSLKEKLVKGKNFYIVVEPESIIQYETIEATNTSLKGDVNHYKVLDVARICGIDDLKYLSLFRLERDTLKGDMLKERYFDNWLYHASFSPVWFNRIKKYRGYVDYIKMTVEFVDEDLMQMFYLKYGYEPDEQSQNTTDKCLKIDKGVNWTTFHNNFKANCLFLIDEDFIEELNNDKLRYPM
;
A
#
# COMPACT_ATOMS: atom_id res chain seq x y z
N MET A 1 11.52 -15.31 -36.09
CA MET A 1 12.33 -14.66 -35.03
C MET A 1 11.72 -13.32 -34.68
N SER A 2 10.96 -13.28 -33.59
CA SER A 2 10.76 -12.10 -32.73
C SER A 2 10.13 -12.61 -31.44
N ASN A 3 10.92 -13.33 -30.65
CA ASN A 3 10.61 -13.59 -29.25
C ASN A 3 10.91 -12.31 -28.48
N LYS A 4 9.95 -11.39 -28.44
CA LYS A 4 9.88 -10.45 -27.32
C LYS A 4 9.06 -11.13 -26.24
N VAL A 5 9.78 -11.58 -25.22
CA VAL A 5 9.29 -11.90 -23.88
C VAL A 5 8.22 -10.88 -23.50
N ARG A 6 6.96 -11.30 -23.54
CA ARG A 6 5.82 -10.64 -22.88
C ARG A 6 5.70 -11.27 -21.51
N ASP A 7 6.68 -11.02 -20.64
CA ASP A 7 6.60 -11.40 -19.24
C ASP A 7 6.36 -10.17 -18.37
N GLU A 8 5.58 -10.39 -17.31
CA GLU A 8 5.40 -9.55 -16.12
C GLU A 8 4.50 -8.30 -16.17
N SER A 9 3.62 -8.15 -17.16
CA SER A 9 2.48 -7.23 -17.03
C SER A 9 1.20 -7.92 -17.43
N PHE A 10 0.33 -8.20 -16.48
CA PHE A 10 -1.14 -8.14 -16.57
C PHE A 10 -1.65 -8.70 -15.24
N SER A 11 -2.07 -7.82 -14.32
CA SER A 11 -3.17 -8.20 -13.44
C SER A 11 -4.33 -8.58 -14.36
N ILE A 12 -4.77 -9.83 -14.30
CA ILE A 12 -5.96 -10.23 -15.04
C ILE A 12 -7.12 -9.64 -14.27
N ASP A 13 -7.71 -8.56 -14.79
CA ASP A 13 -8.87 -7.96 -14.16
C ASP A 13 -10.02 -8.97 -14.16
N LEU A 14 -10.49 -9.32 -12.97
CA LEU A 14 -11.67 -10.16 -12.78
C LEU A 14 -12.91 -9.41 -13.29
N PRO A 15 -13.69 -9.97 -14.22
CA PRO A 15 -15.05 -9.52 -14.42
C PRO A 15 -15.89 -9.89 -13.19
N LEU A 16 -16.66 -8.94 -12.64
CA LEU A 16 -17.75 -9.16 -11.66
C LEU A 16 -17.36 -9.53 -10.21
N SER A 17 -16.07 -9.56 -9.85
CA SER A 17 -15.61 -9.83 -8.47
C SER A 17 -14.20 -9.29 -8.23
N ASN A 18 -13.90 -8.72 -7.06
CA ASN A 18 -12.51 -8.37 -6.70
C ASN A 18 -11.81 -9.44 -5.85
N ILE A 19 -12.48 -10.56 -5.58
CA ILE A 19 -11.92 -11.67 -4.79
C ILE A 19 -10.89 -12.43 -5.62
N VAL A 20 -9.62 -12.11 -5.37
CA VAL A 20 -8.45 -12.80 -5.91
C VAL A 20 -7.76 -13.54 -4.78
N LEU A 21 -7.43 -14.82 -5.02
CA LEU A 21 -6.68 -15.63 -4.05
C LEU A 21 -5.19 -15.65 -4.38
N THR A 22 -4.36 -15.57 -3.33
CA THR A 22 -2.89 -15.64 -3.42
C THR A 22 -2.37 -17.07 -3.57
N ARG A 23 -1.04 -17.26 -3.62
CA ARG A 23 -0.40 -18.58 -3.77
C ARG A 23 -0.84 -19.60 -2.70
N TYR A 24 -1.11 -19.15 -1.47
CA TYR A 24 -1.59 -19.97 -0.35
C TYR A 24 -3.06 -19.69 -0.02
N LEU A 25 -3.79 -19.20 -1.03
CA LEU A 25 -5.22 -18.97 -1.01
C LEU A 25 -5.70 -18.02 0.09
N TYR A 26 -4.93 -16.99 0.43
CA TYR A 26 -5.43 -15.84 1.17
C TYR A 26 -6.15 -14.87 0.23
N LEU A 27 -7.07 -14.06 0.75
CA LEU A 27 -7.65 -12.96 -0.02
C LEU A 27 -6.60 -11.87 -0.20
N LYS A 28 -6.35 -11.46 -1.45
CA LYS A 28 -5.26 -10.52 -1.78
C LYS A 28 -5.38 -9.17 -1.09
N ASP A 29 -6.59 -8.61 -1.02
CA ASP A 29 -6.86 -7.31 -0.39
C ASP A 29 -6.55 -7.34 1.11
N GLU A 30 -6.89 -8.46 1.77
CA GLU A 30 -6.59 -8.69 3.17
C GLU A 30 -5.10 -8.91 3.42
N VAL A 31 -4.39 -9.60 2.52
CA VAL A 31 -2.92 -9.73 2.61
C VAL A 31 -2.24 -8.36 2.57
N LYS A 32 -2.71 -7.43 1.73
CA LYS A 32 -2.18 -6.05 1.70
C LYS A 32 -2.39 -5.34 3.03
N LEU A 33 -3.56 -5.49 3.65
CA LEU A 33 -3.84 -4.91 4.96
C LEU A 33 -3.04 -5.57 6.08
N ALA A 34 -2.93 -6.90 6.08
CA ALA A 34 -2.12 -7.64 7.04
C ALA A 34 -0.64 -7.23 6.95
N PHE A 35 -0.13 -7.03 5.73
CA PHE A 35 1.21 -6.48 5.50
C PHE A 35 1.38 -5.07 6.10
N LEU A 36 0.46 -4.14 5.80
CA LEU A 36 0.48 -2.79 6.34
C LEU A 36 0.46 -2.80 7.88
N VAL A 37 -0.49 -3.51 8.48
CA VAL A 37 -0.67 -3.55 9.93
C VAL A 37 0.55 -4.18 10.60
N SER A 38 1.15 -5.21 10.01
CA SER A 38 2.38 -5.83 10.53
C SER A 38 3.55 -4.84 10.54
N LEU A 39 3.70 -4.03 9.47
CA LEU A 39 4.70 -2.96 9.43
C LEU A 39 4.50 -1.89 10.52
N LEU A 40 3.25 -1.48 10.77
CA LEU A 40 2.94 -0.47 11.80
C LEU A 40 3.16 -1.03 13.21
N ASN A 41 2.84 -2.30 13.42
CA ASN A 41 3.06 -2.98 14.71
C ASN A 41 4.48 -3.49 14.92
N LYS A 42 5.39 -3.26 13.95
CA LYS A 42 6.77 -3.77 14.00
C LYS A 42 6.85 -5.30 14.13
N SER A 43 5.88 -6.01 13.54
CA SER A 43 5.87 -7.48 13.49
C SER A 43 6.67 -8.01 12.31
N ASP A 44 7.45 -9.06 12.55
CA ASP A 44 8.18 -9.78 11.51
C ASP A 44 7.24 -10.52 10.52
N ASP A 45 5.96 -10.70 10.87
CA ASP A 45 4.93 -11.20 9.94
C ASP A 45 4.84 -10.36 8.66
N ALA A 46 5.27 -9.10 8.72
CA ALA A 46 5.37 -8.23 7.54
C ALA A 46 6.22 -8.87 6.43
N ILE A 47 7.26 -9.64 6.77
CA ILE A 47 8.12 -10.31 5.79
C ILE A 47 7.33 -11.43 5.10
N PHE A 48 6.58 -12.23 5.86
CA PHE A 48 5.71 -13.27 5.31
C PHE A 48 4.68 -12.67 4.33
N TRP A 49 3.94 -11.64 4.75
CA TRP A 49 2.91 -11.04 3.90
C TRP A 49 3.47 -10.38 2.64
N ALA A 50 4.66 -9.78 2.73
CA ALA A 50 5.37 -9.25 1.57
C ALA A 50 5.71 -10.35 0.57
N TYR A 51 6.26 -11.47 1.05
CA TYR A 51 6.52 -12.62 0.18
C TYR A 51 5.25 -13.22 -0.37
N GLU A 52 4.16 -13.31 0.42
CA GLU A 52 2.87 -13.83 -0.04
C GLU A 52 2.37 -13.06 -1.27
N LEU A 53 2.41 -11.73 -1.27
CA LEU A 53 2.10 -10.93 -2.46
C LEU A 53 3.10 -11.16 -3.59
N TYR A 54 4.39 -11.15 -3.26
CA TYR A 54 5.47 -11.21 -4.24
C TYR A 54 5.50 -12.54 -5.02
N TYR A 55 5.55 -13.71 -4.36
CA TYR A 55 5.52 -14.99 -5.10
C TYR A 55 4.11 -15.39 -5.56
N SER A 56 3.05 -14.66 -5.16
CA SER A 56 1.77 -14.76 -5.88
C SER A 56 1.82 -14.13 -7.29
N GLY A 57 2.92 -13.45 -7.60
CA GLY A 57 3.18 -12.81 -8.88
C GLY A 57 2.76 -11.33 -8.94
N PHE A 58 2.30 -10.75 -7.82
CA PHE A 58 1.91 -9.34 -7.74
C PHE A 58 3.12 -8.41 -7.50
N LYS A 59 4.27 -8.67 -8.16
CA LYS A 59 5.54 -7.99 -7.88
C LYS A 59 5.45 -6.46 -8.03
N MET A 60 4.88 -5.98 -9.13
CA MET A 60 4.73 -4.54 -9.39
C MET A 60 3.75 -3.89 -8.40
N GLU A 61 2.60 -4.54 -8.16
CA GLU A 61 1.61 -4.08 -7.18
C GLU A 61 2.22 -4.00 -5.76
N PHE A 62 3.09 -4.95 -5.39
CA PHE A 62 3.84 -4.91 -4.14
C PHE A 62 4.71 -3.66 -4.04
N TYR A 63 5.52 -3.35 -5.07
CA TYR A 63 6.40 -2.18 -5.04
C TYR A 63 5.64 -0.84 -5.05
N ASP A 64 4.51 -0.77 -5.77
CA ASP A 64 3.62 0.39 -5.74
C ASP A 64 3.02 0.57 -4.34
N TYR A 65 2.64 -0.54 -3.70
CA TYR A 65 2.11 -0.52 -2.33
C TYR A 65 3.16 -0.11 -1.30
N ILE A 66 4.43 -0.52 -1.46
CA ILE A 66 5.56 -0.02 -0.65
C ILE A 66 5.68 1.49 -0.72
N TRP A 67 5.62 2.08 -1.93
CA TRP A 67 5.67 3.54 -2.08
C TRP A 67 4.50 4.23 -1.38
N LYS A 68 3.31 3.66 -1.49
CA LYS A 68 2.13 4.16 -0.81
C LYS A 68 2.32 4.16 0.71
N ILE A 69 2.70 3.03 1.29
CA ILE A 69 2.98 2.90 2.73
C ILE A 69 4.07 3.88 3.15
N TYR A 70 5.13 4.02 2.35
CA TYR A 70 6.22 4.94 2.62
C TYR A 70 5.71 6.38 2.74
N TYR A 71 4.92 6.88 1.79
CA TYR A 71 4.40 8.25 1.86
C TYR A 71 3.35 8.46 2.94
N ASP A 72 2.46 7.47 3.17
CA ASP A 72 1.40 7.59 4.16
C ASP A 72 1.94 7.54 5.60
N PHE A 73 3.05 6.83 5.87
CA PHE A 73 3.51 6.57 7.24
C PHE A 73 4.98 6.91 7.55
N PHE A 74 5.90 6.71 6.60
CA PHE A 74 7.34 6.74 6.92
C PHE A 74 8.06 8.01 6.43
N ALA A 75 7.62 8.63 5.34
CA ALA A 75 8.39 9.64 4.62
C ALA A 75 8.70 10.89 5.45
N THR A 76 7.74 11.34 6.27
CA THR A 76 7.89 12.54 7.12
C THR A 76 9.03 12.40 8.13
N LEU A 77 9.29 11.18 8.62
CA LEU A 77 10.34 10.86 9.58
C LEU A 77 11.59 10.22 8.95
N ASN A 78 11.55 9.87 7.66
CA ASN A 78 12.64 9.18 6.96
C ASN A 78 12.93 9.78 5.57
N PRO A 79 13.04 11.11 5.39
CA PRO A 79 13.13 11.70 4.05
C PRO A 79 14.35 11.26 3.23
N SER A 80 15.46 10.89 3.87
CA SER A 80 16.65 10.35 3.17
C SER A 80 16.43 8.94 2.62
N PHE A 81 15.49 8.17 3.17
CA PHE A 81 15.19 6.80 2.73
C PHE A 81 14.60 6.79 1.32
N GLU A 82 13.90 7.84 0.90
CA GLU A 82 13.31 7.95 -0.45
C GLU A 82 14.34 7.71 -1.57
N GLN A 83 15.52 8.34 -1.46
CA GLN A 83 16.57 8.20 -2.46
C GLN A 83 17.15 6.79 -2.50
N TYR A 84 17.33 6.20 -1.31
CA TYR A 84 17.81 4.83 -1.18
C TYR A 84 16.80 3.84 -1.78
N LEU A 85 15.53 3.93 -1.40
CA LEU A 85 14.44 3.10 -1.94
C LEU A 85 14.32 3.24 -3.46
N ASN A 86 14.39 4.47 -3.99
CA ASN A 86 14.35 4.71 -5.43
C ASN A 86 15.54 4.06 -6.15
N LYS A 87 16.75 4.12 -5.58
CA LYS A 87 17.94 3.48 -6.15
C LYS A 87 17.77 1.96 -6.16
N MET A 88 17.35 1.37 -5.05
CA MET A 88 17.15 -0.07 -4.93
C MET A 88 16.15 -0.60 -5.98
N LEU A 89 14.97 0.02 -6.06
CA LEU A 89 13.92 -0.42 -6.97
C LEU A 89 14.27 -0.19 -8.45
N LYS A 90 14.97 0.91 -8.78
CA LYS A 90 15.44 1.15 -10.16
C LYS A 90 16.52 0.18 -10.61
N CYS A 91 17.39 -0.26 -9.70
CA CYS A 91 18.42 -1.25 -10.00
C CYS A 91 17.81 -2.63 -10.27
N ASN A 92 16.77 -3.02 -9.52
CA ASN A 92 16.08 -4.30 -9.73
C ASN A 92 15.50 -4.41 -11.15
N ASN A 93 14.81 -3.36 -11.62
CA ASN A 93 14.19 -3.35 -12.94
C ASN A 93 15.17 -3.39 -14.13
N LYS A 94 16.49 -3.23 -13.92
CA LYS A 94 17.52 -3.24 -14.97
C LYS A 94 18.25 -4.58 -15.11
N CYS A 95 18.18 -5.44 -14.10
CA CYS A 95 18.86 -6.72 -14.10
C CYS A 95 17.84 -7.80 -14.50
N ASN A 96 17.83 -8.20 -15.79
CA ASN A 96 17.01 -9.29 -16.34
C ASN A 96 17.41 -10.70 -15.85
N ASN A 97 17.99 -10.82 -14.67
CA ASN A 97 18.31 -12.10 -14.04
C ASN A 97 17.36 -12.29 -12.87
N GLU A 98 17.01 -13.54 -12.56
CA GLU A 98 16.24 -13.97 -11.38
C GLU A 98 16.33 -12.93 -10.26
N THR A 99 15.22 -12.19 -10.13
CA THR A 99 15.04 -11.06 -9.22
C THR A 99 15.56 -11.45 -7.84
N ASP A 100 16.47 -10.66 -7.26
CA ASP A 100 17.03 -10.95 -5.94
C ASP A 100 15.91 -10.82 -4.90
N ASP A 101 15.22 -11.92 -4.61
CA ASP A 101 14.09 -11.99 -3.69
C ASP A 101 14.46 -11.48 -2.30
N LYS A 102 15.76 -11.40 -1.97
CA LYS A 102 16.28 -10.73 -0.77
C LYS A 102 15.89 -9.26 -0.71
N LEU A 103 15.69 -8.60 -1.85
CA LEU A 103 15.26 -7.21 -1.91
C LEU A 103 13.92 -7.00 -1.21
N VAL A 104 12.99 -7.96 -1.33
CA VAL A 104 11.69 -7.92 -0.64
C VAL A 104 11.91 -7.82 0.86
N SER A 105 12.63 -8.78 1.44
CA SER A 105 12.96 -8.79 2.87
C SER A 105 13.77 -7.57 3.29
N THR A 106 14.72 -7.11 2.46
CA THR A 106 15.55 -5.93 2.75
C THR A 106 14.70 -4.67 2.92
N ILE A 107 13.78 -4.42 1.98
CA ILE A 107 12.87 -3.27 2.03
C ILE A 107 11.97 -3.34 3.27
N VAL A 108 11.40 -4.51 3.55
CA VAL A 108 10.49 -4.70 4.70
C VAL A 108 11.22 -4.47 6.01
N GLN A 109 12.40 -5.09 6.20
CA GLN A 109 13.18 -4.93 7.41
C GLN A 109 13.68 -3.50 7.60
N ASP A 110 14.06 -2.80 6.52
CA ASP A 110 14.40 -1.38 6.58
C ASP A 110 13.23 -0.50 7.04
N LEU A 111 11.99 -0.83 6.66
CA LEU A 111 10.80 -0.14 7.15
C LEU A 111 10.51 -0.52 8.62
N LEU A 112 10.68 -1.79 9.01
CA LEU A 112 10.46 -2.23 10.39
C LEU A 112 11.34 -1.46 11.38
N ILE A 113 12.61 -1.22 11.07
CA ILE A 113 13.51 -0.49 11.99
C ILE A 113 13.27 1.04 12.03
N ARG A 114 12.44 1.59 11.13
CA ARG A 114 12.25 3.04 10.99
C ARG A 114 11.10 3.58 11.82
N PRO A 115 11.24 4.79 12.40
CA PRO A 115 10.10 5.46 13.01
C PRO A 115 9.07 5.82 11.93
N PHE A 116 7.80 5.87 12.29
CA PHE A 116 6.70 6.28 11.42
C PHE A 116 5.72 7.14 12.21
N ASN A 117 4.81 7.81 11.51
CA ASN A 117 3.64 8.46 12.11
C ASN A 117 2.42 8.29 11.21
N THR A 118 1.24 8.72 11.65
CA THR A 118 -0.03 8.54 10.92
C THR A 118 -0.56 9.85 10.36
N ASP A 119 0.26 10.91 10.32
CA ASP A 119 -0.17 12.27 9.97
C ASP A 119 -0.78 12.33 8.57
N ILE A 120 -0.06 11.82 7.56
CA ILE A 120 -0.49 11.87 6.17
C ILE A 120 -1.73 11.00 5.95
N PHE A 121 -1.72 9.79 6.52
CA PHE A 121 -2.86 8.88 6.48
C PHE A 121 -4.14 9.53 7.02
N PHE A 122 -4.11 10.14 8.22
CA PHE A 122 -5.30 10.76 8.78
C PHE A 122 -5.69 12.05 8.07
N LEU A 123 -4.74 12.93 7.72
CA LEU A 123 -5.04 14.18 7.01
C LEU A 123 -5.75 13.94 5.68
N ARG A 124 -5.28 12.97 4.89
CA ARG A 124 -5.96 12.65 3.63
C ARG A 124 -7.29 11.93 3.84
N THR A 125 -7.40 11.14 4.90
CA THR A 125 -8.64 10.43 5.26
C THR A 125 -9.73 11.44 5.59
N ILE A 126 -9.46 12.39 6.49
CA ILE A 126 -10.46 13.37 6.89
C ILE A 126 -10.87 14.27 5.72
N CYS A 127 -9.92 14.71 4.88
CA CYS A 127 -10.22 15.52 3.69
C CYS A 127 -10.99 14.73 2.61
N SER A 128 -10.98 13.40 2.66
CA SER A 128 -11.73 12.56 1.72
C SER A 128 -13.13 12.19 2.22
N LEU A 129 -13.35 12.19 3.54
CA LEU A 129 -14.58 11.70 4.15
C LEU A 129 -15.45 12.82 4.73
N PHE A 130 -14.85 13.93 5.15
CA PHE A 130 -15.55 15.01 5.85
C PHE A 130 -15.44 16.33 5.08
N GLU A 131 -16.41 17.22 5.33
CA GLU A 131 -16.36 18.59 4.85
C GLU A 131 -15.39 19.41 5.71
N ILE A 132 -14.17 19.58 5.22
CA ILE A 132 -13.13 20.36 5.91
C ILE A 132 -13.16 21.82 5.41
N GLU A 133 -13.41 22.75 6.32
CA GLU A 133 -13.26 24.18 6.05
C GLU A 133 -11.77 24.55 5.90
N CYS A 134 -11.45 25.35 4.88
CA CYS A 134 -10.10 25.83 4.62
C CYS A 134 -9.98 27.31 5.01
N ASN A 135 -9.20 27.59 6.05
CA ASN A 135 -9.07 28.92 6.66
C ASN A 135 -8.21 29.87 5.81
N LEU A 136 -8.80 30.46 4.77
CA LEU A 136 -8.12 31.40 3.88
C LEU A 136 -8.08 32.83 4.46
N ILE A 137 -6.98 33.55 4.22
CA ILE A 137 -6.83 34.97 4.53
C ILE A 137 -7.80 35.76 3.65
N THR A 138 -8.60 36.62 4.28
CA THR A 138 -9.53 37.52 3.59
C THR A 138 -8.77 38.67 2.94
N ILE A 139 -8.83 38.76 1.61
CA ILE A 139 -8.29 39.89 0.85
C ILE A 139 -9.43 40.91 0.66
N ASN A 140 -9.50 41.90 1.55
CA ASN A 140 -10.44 43.04 1.56
C ASN A 140 -11.95 42.70 1.61
N PRO A 141 -12.70 43.18 2.63
CA PRO A 141 -14.14 42.91 2.78
C PRO A 141 -15.06 43.60 1.73
N GLY A 142 -14.50 44.38 0.79
CA GLY A 142 -15.27 45.15 -0.21
C GLY A 142 -15.35 44.51 -1.61
N THR A 143 -14.59 43.46 -1.88
CA THR A 143 -14.61 42.76 -3.18
C THR A 143 -15.16 41.36 -2.98
N LYS A 144 -16.31 41.04 -3.61
CA LYS A 144 -16.75 39.66 -3.80
C LYS A 144 -15.76 38.93 -4.72
N THR A 145 -14.59 38.57 -4.21
CA THR A 145 -13.69 37.65 -4.87
C THR A 145 -14.25 36.25 -4.65
N ASN A 146 -14.69 35.62 -5.74
CA ASN A 146 -15.07 34.21 -5.72
C ASN A 146 -13.93 33.40 -5.07
N ILE A 147 -14.26 32.73 -3.96
CA ILE A 147 -13.41 31.78 -3.20
C ILE A 147 -12.89 30.65 -4.12
N ASN A 148 -13.47 30.52 -5.32
CA ASN A 148 -13.10 29.58 -6.38
C ASN A 148 -11.97 30.06 -7.33
N LYS A 149 -11.06 30.94 -6.89
CA LYS A 149 -9.81 31.16 -7.66
C LYS A 149 -8.74 30.16 -7.18
N PRO A 150 -8.39 29.14 -7.97
CA PRO A 150 -7.52 28.04 -7.52
C PRO A 150 -6.05 28.44 -7.30
N ALA A 151 -5.62 29.61 -7.78
CA ALA A 151 -4.24 30.08 -7.67
C ALA A 151 -4.18 31.38 -6.86
N LEU A 152 -3.62 31.28 -5.65
CA LEU A 152 -3.18 32.45 -4.88
C LEU A 152 -2.00 33.09 -5.63
N SER A 153 -1.88 34.42 -5.62
CA SER A 153 -0.65 35.06 -6.09
C SER A 153 0.52 34.61 -5.21
N THR A 154 1.76 34.72 -5.70
CA THR A 154 2.94 34.29 -4.93
C THR A 154 3.02 34.96 -3.55
N SER A 155 2.68 36.25 -3.44
CA SER A 155 2.68 36.98 -2.16
C SER A 155 1.59 36.49 -1.22
N ILE A 156 0.36 36.31 -1.73
CA ILE A 156 -0.78 35.83 -0.95
C ILE A 156 -0.53 34.39 -0.48
N LEU A 157 0.03 33.54 -1.35
CA LEU A 157 0.37 32.16 -1.02
C LEU A 157 1.40 32.09 0.12
N TYR A 158 2.42 32.95 0.08
CA TYR A 158 3.42 33.03 1.14
C TYR A 158 2.79 33.43 2.48
N GLU A 159 1.97 34.49 2.48
CA GLU A 159 1.24 34.95 3.68
C GLU A 159 0.30 33.86 4.22
N GLN A 160 -0.46 33.22 3.33
CA GLN A 160 -1.38 32.13 3.67
C GLN A 160 -0.65 30.94 4.31
N LEU A 161 0.43 30.47 3.68
CA LEU A 161 1.24 29.38 4.22
C LEU A 161 1.87 29.77 5.55
N THR A 162 2.35 31.01 5.69
CA THR A 162 2.89 31.52 6.96
C THR A 162 1.87 31.39 8.08
N LYS A 163 0.63 31.85 7.84
CA LYS A 163 -0.47 31.73 8.82
C LYS A 163 -0.74 30.28 9.19
N TRP A 164 -0.99 29.41 8.21
CA TRP A 164 -1.29 27.99 8.51
C TRP A 164 -0.14 27.27 9.21
N ILE A 165 1.11 27.60 8.88
CA ILE A 165 2.28 26.99 9.51
C ILE A 165 2.46 27.47 10.95
N ASP A 166 2.20 28.74 11.23
CA ASP A 166 2.26 29.31 12.58
C ASP A 166 1.16 28.71 13.47
N ASP A 167 -0.08 28.67 12.95
CA ASP A 167 -1.26 28.13 13.63
C ASP A 167 -1.25 26.59 13.74
N LYS A 168 -0.32 25.91 13.06
CA LYS A 168 -0.31 24.45 12.87
C LYS A 168 -1.65 23.93 12.30
N ASP A 169 -2.25 24.68 11.39
CA ASP A 169 -3.52 24.34 10.73
C ASP A 169 -3.30 23.30 9.61
N PHE A 170 -2.99 22.07 10.03
CA PHE A 170 -2.74 20.96 9.14
C PHE A 170 -3.96 20.61 8.27
N LYS A 171 -5.17 20.81 8.80
CA LYS A 171 -6.43 20.54 8.12
C LYS A 171 -6.60 21.46 6.91
N SER A 172 -6.39 22.77 7.07
CA SER A 172 -6.44 23.71 5.93
C SER A 172 -5.35 23.45 4.90
N ILE A 173 -4.12 23.13 5.33
CA ILE A 173 -3.02 22.77 4.40
C ILE A 173 -3.40 21.55 3.57
N ALA A 174 -3.88 20.48 4.21
CA ALA A 174 -4.29 19.26 3.53
C ALA A 174 -5.48 19.51 2.59
N GLN A 175 -6.51 20.21 3.06
CA GLN A 175 -7.70 20.54 2.27
C GLN A 175 -7.35 21.37 1.03
N TYR A 176 -6.48 22.37 1.20
CA TYR A 176 -6.02 23.20 0.10
C TYR A 176 -5.31 22.35 -0.96
N ILE A 177 -4.34 21.53 -0.57
CA ILE A 177 -3.52 20.74 -1.50
C ILE A 177 -4.34 19.63 -2.18
N LEU A 178 -5.11 18.88 -1.41
CA LEU A 178 -5.80 17.69 -1.90
C LEU A 178 -7.03 18.06 -2.73
N ASN A 179 -7.83 19.03 -2.27
CA ASN A 179 -9.17 19.27 -2.82
C ASN A 179 -9.33 20.62 -3.54
N ILE A 180 -8.59 21.68 -3.15
CA ILE A 180 -8.75 23.02 -3.76
C ILE A 180 -7.80 23.24 -4.93
N VAL A 181 -6.53 22.83 -4.82
CA VAL A 181 -5.55 23.01 -5.90
C VAL A 181 -5.98 22.22 -7.13
N THR A 182 -6.18 22.91 -8.24
CA THR A 182 -6.42 22.29 -9.55
C THR A 182 -5.10 22.15 -10.30
N LEU A 183 -4.86 20.95 -10.86
CA LEU A 183 -3.65 20.67 -11.63
C LEU A 183 -3.92 20.82 -13.12
N ASP A 184 -3.04 21.55 -13.80
CA ASP A 184 -2.84 21.40 -15.24
C ASP A 184 -1.79 20.34 -15.52
N THR A 185 -1.53 20.04 -16.79
CA THR A 185 -0.57 19.01 -17.21
C THR A 185 0.89 19.33 -16.90
N SER A 186 1.20 20.51 -16.33
CA SER A 186 2.57 21.00 -16.15
C SER A 186 3.11 20.83 -14.73
N ASP A 187 2.27 20.45 -13.75
CA ASP A 187 2.58 20.34 -12.31
C ASP A 187 3.25 21.58 -11.67
N LYS A 188 3.32 22.71 -12.39
CA LYS A 188 4.05 23.92 -11.98
C LYS A 188 3.52 24.49 -10.68
N ILE A 189 2.21 24.37 -10.45
CA ILE A 189 1.56 24.87 -9.23
C ILE A 189 2.06 24.11 -7.99
N LEU A 190 2.25 22.79 -8.06
CA LEU A 190 2.78 22.01 -6.92
C LEU A 190 4.21 22.44 -6.57
N TYR A 191 5.04 22.63 -7.60
CA TYR A 191 6.41 23.14 -7.42
C TYR A 191 6.41 24.53 -6.78
N SER A 192 5.50 25.40 -7.20
CA SER A 192 5.38 26.77 -6.68
C SER A 192 4.94 26.78 -5.21
N ILE A 193 3.95 25.96 -4.86
CA ILE A 193 3.51 25.78 -3.47
C ILE A 193 4.65 25.24 -2.60
N TYR A 194 5.36 24.20 -3.07
CA TYR A 194 6.46 23.65 -2.28
C TYR A 194 7.62 24.64 -2.11
N SER A 195 7.96 25.38 -3.18
CA SER A 195 8.96 26.44 -3.12
C SER A 195 8.59 27.50 -2.09
N ALA A 196 7.34 27.96 -2.09
CA ALA A 196 6.86 28.95 -1.12
C ALA A 196 6.89 28.40 0.31
N ALA A 197 6.50 27.13 0.52
CA ALA A 197 6.59 26.49 1.82
C ALA A 197 8.04 26.44 2.32
N ILE A 198 9.01 26.06 1.48
CA ILE A 198 10.43 26.07 1.84
C ILE A 198 10.88 27.47 2.27
N ASP A 199 10.48 28.51 1.53
CA ASP A 199 10.82 29.90 1.87
C ASP A 199 10.25 30.30 3.22
N VAL A 200 8.98 29.98 3.50
CA VAL A 200 8.35 30.26 4.81
C VAL A 200 9.11 29.56 5.95
N PHE A 201 9.46 28.28 5.80
CA PHE A 201 10.20 27.55 6.84
C PHE A 201 11.64 28.07 7.00
N ALA A 202 12.33 28.40 5.90
CA ALA A 202 13.71 28.88 5.94
C ALA A 202 13.82 30.32 6.44
N ASP A 203 13.00 31.22 5.92
CA ASP A 203 13.09 32.67 6.16
C ASP A 203 12.22 33.10 7.35
N GLY A 204 10.98 32.61 7.42
CA GLY A 204 10.03 32.93 8.50
C GLY A 204 10.38 32.21 9.81
N PHE A 205 10.64 30.89 9.73
CA PHE A 205 10.87 30.05 10.92
C PHE A 205 12.35 29.68 11.16
N LYS A 206 13.28 30.18 10.34
CA LYS A 206 14.73 29.98 10.50
C LYS A 206 15.18 28.51 10.51
N VAL A 207 14.45 27.63 9.83
CA VAL A 207 14.83 26.22 9.66
C VAL A 207 15.97 26.12 8.64
N LYS A 208 17.04 25.41 8.99
CA LYS A 208 18.20 25.22 8.10
C LYS A 208 17.85 24.27 6.94
N LEU A 209 17.50 24.84 5.79
CA LEU A 209 17.09 24.10 4.58
C LEU A 209 17.98 24.46 3.38
N SER A 210 18.10 23.54 2.42
CA SER A 210 18.72 23.80 1.11
C SER A 210 17.63 23.76 0.05
N LYS A 211 17.10 24.93 -0.33
CA LYS A 211 15.98 25.05 -1.27
C LYS A 211 16.23 24.30 -2.57
N THR A 212 17.41 24.44 -3.16
CA THR A 212 17.79 23.75 -4.39
C THR A 212 17.79 22.23 -4.25
N LYS A 213 18.28 21.70 -3.12
CA LYS A 213 18.26 20.26 -2.83
C LYS A 213 16.82 19.73 -2.71
N PHE A 214 16.00 20.38 -1.89
CA PHE A 214 14.61 19.93 -1.66
C PHE A 214 13.76 20.01 -2.93
N LEU A 215 13.90 21.07 -3.73
CA LEU A 215 13.18 21.19 -5.00
C LEU A 215 13.63 20.12 -6.01
N LYS A 216 14.92 19.81 -6.09
CA LYS A 216 15.43 18.72 -6.93
C LYS A 216 14.87 17.37 -6.50
N GLU A 217 14.87 17.07 -5.21
CA GLU A 217 14.30 15.84 -4.65
C GLU A 217 12.81 15.71 -4.95
N PHE A 218 12.07 16.82 -4.84
CA PHE A 218 10.65 16.87 -5.17
C PHE A 218 10.39 16.62 -6.65
N SER A 219 11.15 17.23 -7.57
CA SER A 219 11.03 16.96 -9.00
C SER A 219 11.28 15.49 -9.34
N VAL A 220 12.30 14.86 -8.77
CA VAL A 220 12.59 13.43 -8.98
C VAL A 220 11.45 12.53 -8.47
N ALA A 221 10.84 12.89 -7.34
CA ALA A 221 9.70 12.15 -6.79
C ALA A 221 8.44 12.31 -7.66
N GLN A 222 8.20 13.50 -8.23
CA GLN A 222 7.09 13.72 -9.17
C GLN A 222 7.29 12.95 -10.48
N GLU A 223 8.49 12.95 -11.04
CA GLU A 223 8.82 12.22 -12.27
C GLU A 223 8.54 10.72 -12.16
N ARG A 224 8.76 10.13 -10.97
CA ARG A 224 8.44 8.72 -10.73
C ARG A 224 6.94 8.42 -10.91
N LEU A 225 6.07 9.37 -10.58
CA LEU A 225 4.62 9.21 -10.66
C LEU A 225 4.08 9.41 -12.09
N ASN A 226 4.87 9.98 -13.02
CA ASN A 226 4.41 10.33 -14.37
C ASN A 226 4.04 9.13 -15.26
N ASN A 227 4.43 7.91 -14.88
CA ASN A 227 4.22 6.71 -15.69
C ASN A 227 2.93 5.95 -15.33
N ASP A 228 2.11 6.44 -14.40
CA ASP A 228 0.84 5.80 -14.05
C ASP A 228 -0.20 6.01 -15.17
N SER A 229 -0.75 4.92 -15.71
CA SER A 229 -1.77 4.97 -16.75
C SER A 229 -3.09 5.59 -16.28
N ASN A 230 -3.36 5.61 -14.98
CA ASN A 230 -4.54 6.24 -14.40
C ASN A 230 -4.24 7.71 -14.04
N LEU A 231 -4.63 8.61 -14.94
CA LEU A 231 -4.41 10.05 -14.79
C LEU A 231 -4.98 10.63 -13.48
N ILE A 232 -6.18 10.19 -13.06
CA ILE A 232 -6.83 10.70 -11.85
C ILE A 232 -6.03 10.27 -10.61
N LYS A 233 -5.62 9.00 -10.55
CA LYS A 233 -4.78 8.45 -9.47
C LYS A 233 -3.42 9.15 -9.42
N MET A 234 -2.77 9.31 -10.57
CA MET A 234 -1.49 10.02 -10.68
C MET A 234 -1.56 11.45 -10.11
N ILE A 235 -2.59 12.21 -10.50
CA ILE A 235 -2.82 13.58 -10.04
C ILE A 235 -2.98 13.60 -8.52
N TYR A 236 -3.77 12.69 -7.96
CA TYR A 236 -3.97 12.58 -6.53
C TYR A 236 -2.68 12.22 -5.78
N ASP A 237 -1.92 11.24 -6.27
CA ASP A 237 -0.66 10.82 -5.66
C ASP A 237 0.39 11.94 -5.66
N LYS A 238 0.42 12.79 -6.69
CA LYS A 238 1.27 14.01 -6.71
C LYS A 238 0.87 15.03 -5.64
N LYS A 239 -0.42 15.19 -5.37
CA LYS A 239 -0.91 16.05 -4.28
C LYS A 239 -0.55 15.49 -2.90
N VAL A 240 -0.72 14.17 -2.69
CA VAL A 240 -0.29 13.50 -1.45
C VAL A 240 1.23 13.63 -1.26
N LEU A 241 2.02 13.50 -2.33
CA LEU A 241 3.46 13.74 -2.30
C LEU A 241 3.78 15.17 -1.83
N LEU A 242 3.12 16.20 -2.38
CA LEU A 242 3.31 17.59 -1.95
C LEU A 242 2.99 17.77 -0.46
N LEU A 243 1.84 17.27 0.00
CA LEU A 243 1.44 17.30 1.41
C LEU A 243 2.51 16.65 2.29
N THR A 244 3.02 15.48 1.88
CA THR A 244 4.07 14.75 2.60
C THR A 244 5.37 15.54 2.68
N LYS A 245 5.77 16.23 1.61
CA LYS A 245 6.97 17.08 1.61
C LYS A 245 6.81 18.28 2.53
N ILE A 246 5.63 18.91 2.58
CA ILE A 246 5.35 20.01 3.51
C ILE A 246 5.36 19.51 4.97
N MET A 247 4.71 18.39 5.27
CA MET A 247 4.75 17.78 6.62
C MET A 247 6.15 17.33 7.05
N THR A 248 7.01 16.98 6.09
CA THR A 248 8.43 16.74 6.35
C THR A 248 9.12 18.01 6.86
N LEU A 249 8.79 19.20 6.32
CA LEU A 249 9.34 20.48 6.78
C LEU A 249 8.91 20.79 8.22
N PHE A 250 7.65 20.55 8.58
CA PHE A 250 7.21 20.63 9.99
C PHE A 250 8.00 19.69 10.87
N SER A 251 8.17 18.44 10.44
CA SER A 251 8.89 17.46 11.23
C SER A 251 10.38 17.82 11.42
N LEU A 252 10.97 18.61 10.51
CA LEU A 252 12.31 19.21 10.67
C LEU A 252 12.29 20.40 11.62
N LYS A 253 11.29 21.29 11.52
CA LYS A 253 11.09 22.43 12.42
C LYS A 253 10.94 21.99 13.87
N GLU A 254 10.10 20.99 14.12
CA GLU A 254 9.82 20.45 15.46
C GLU A 254 10.87 19.43 15.93
N LYS A 255 11.92 19.17 15.13
CA LYS A 255 13.05 18.28 15.46
C LYS A 255 12.62 16.87 15.86
N LEU A 256 11.60 16.32 15.21
CA LEU A 256 11.14 14.95 15.48
C LEU A 256 12.25 13.92 15.21
N VAL A 257 12.24 12.82 15.98
CA VAL A 257 13.20 11.73 15.84
C VAL A 257 13.11 11.14 14.43
N LYS A 258 14.24 11.16 13.73
CA LYS A 258 14.36 10.65 12.36
C LYS A 258 14.96 9.27 12.34
N GLY A 259 14.61 8.48 11.33
CA GLY A 259 15.32 7.24 11.04
C GLY A 259 16.78 7.52 10.73
N LYS A 260 17.65 6.63 11.22
CA LYS A 260 19.08 6.68 10.90
C LYS A 260 19.32 6.16 9.48
N ASN A 261 20.38 6.65 8.83
CA ASN A 261 20.88 6.09 7.56
C ASN A 261 21.63 4.76 7.80
N PHE A 262 20.92 3.82 8.40
CA PHE A 262 21.32 2.43 8.63
C PHE A 262 20.39 1.56 7.80
N TYR A 263 20.96 0.55 7.13
CA TYR A 263 20.26 -0.30 6.16
C TYR A 263 20.57 -1.76 6.47
N ILE A 264 19.55 -2.61 6.39
CA ILE A 264 19.66 -4.03 6.69
C ILE A 264 20.33 -4.76 5.52
N VAL A 265 21.15 -5.76 5.86
CA VAL A 265 21.69 -6.73 4.90
C VAL A 265 21.02 -8.07 5.20
N VAL A 266 20.39 -8.65 4.19
CA VAL A 266 19.64 -9.90 4.31
C VAL A 266 20.49 -11.06 3.84
N GLU A 267 20.74 -12.00 4.74
CA GLU A 267 21.40 -13.26 4.40
C GLU A 267 20.42 -14.21 3.68
N PRO A 268 20.86 -14.95 2.64
CA PRO A 268 19.98 -15.84 1.88
C PRO A 268 19.23 -16.85 2.75
N GLU A 269 19.85 -17.36 3.82
CA GLU A 269 19.27 -18.36 4.71
C GLU A 269 18.05 -17.83 5.47
N SER A 270 17.96 -16.51 5.67
CA SER A 270 16.86 -15.88 6.41
C SER A 270 15.55 -15.82 5.62
N ILE A 271 15.61 -16.04 4.30
CA ILE A 271 14.43 -15.95 3.42
C ILE A 271 13.93 -17.31 2.93
N ILE A 272 14.67 -18.40 3.16
CA ILE A 272 14.32 -19.76 2.72
C ILE A 272 12.93 -20.16 3.21
N GLN A 273 12.57 -19.82 4.45
CA GLN A 273 11.26 -20.14 5.03
C GLN A 273 10.07 -19.50 4.31
N TYR A 274 10.30 -18.47 3.49
CA TYR A 274 9.26 -17.76 2.74
C TYR A 274 9.18 -18.16 1.27
N GLU A 275 10.07 -19.05 0.82
CA GLU A 275 10.00 -19.65 -0.51
C GLU A 275 8.68 -20.39 -0.71
N THR A 276 8.32 -20.59 -1.99
CA THR A 276 7.09 -21.31 -2.31
C THR A 276 7.25 -22.79 -1.98
N ILE A 277 6.42 -23.28 -1.06
CA ILE A 277 6.29 -24.69 -0.72
C ILE A 277 5.56 -25.36 -1.88
N GLU A 278 6.27 -26.27 -2.54
CA GLU A 278 5.75 -27.05 -3.67
C GLU A 278 5.48 -28.47 -3.18
N ALA A 279 4.33 -29.03 -3.58
CA ALA A 279 3.99 -30.41 -3.25
C ALA A 279 4.95 -31.38 -3.94
N THR A 280 5.37 -32.40 -3.20
CA THR A 280 6.20 -33.49 -3.72
C THR A 280 5.42 -34.81 -3.66
N ASN A 281 5.35 -35.51 -4.80
CA ASN A 281 4.61 -36.77 -4.93
C ASN A 281 5.44 -37.99 -4.51
N THR A 282 6.40 -37.80 -3.61
CA THR A 282 7.25 -38.87 -3.10
C THR A 282 6.85 -39.21 -1.67
N SER A 283 6.96 -40.48 -1.29
CA SER A 283 6.70 -40.93 0.08
C SER A 283 7.90 -40.75 1.00
N LEU A 284 8.83 -39.83 0.67
CA LEU A 284 10.06 -39.64 1.45
C LEU A 284 9.77 -38.75 2.67
N LYS A 285 10.56 -38.94 3.71
CA LYS A 285 10.45 -38.17 4.95
C LYS A 285 10.83 -36.71 4.67
N GLY A 286 9.87 -35.79 4.78
CA GLY A 286 10.03 -34.36 4.49
C GLY A 286 9.17 -33.87 3.32
N ASP A 287 8.54 -34.78 2.59
CA ASP A 287 7.63 -34.45 1.48
C ASP A 287 6.29 -33.91 1.98
N VAL A 288 5.75 -32.93 1.25
CA VAL A 288 4.45 -32.31 1.54
C VAL A 288 3.48 -32.71 0.44
N ASN A 289 2.45 -33.45 0.81
CA ASN A 289 1.34 -33.75 -0.11
C ASN A 289 0.60 -32.46 -0.49
N HIS A 290 0.04 -32.40 -1.70
CA HIS A 290 -0.66 -31.21 -2.22
C HIS A 290 -1.75 -30.68 -1.26
N TYR A 291 -2.57 -31.55 -0.69
CA TYR A 291 -3.63 -31.19 0.27
C TYR A 291 -3.11 -30.77 1.67
N LYS A 292 -1.80 -30.92 1.95
CA LYS A 292 -1.16 -30.43 3.20
C LYS A 292 -0.39 -29.13 3.02
N VAL A 293 -0.25 -28.63 1.79
CA VAL A 293 0.53 -27.41 1.52
C VAL A 293 -0.03 -26.23 2.32
N LEU A 294 -1.35 -26.03 2.35
CA LEU A 294 -1.95 -24.94 3.10
C LEU A 294 -1.69 -25.02 4.61
N ASP A 295 -1.76 -26.22 5.18
CA ASP A 295 -1.51 -26.44 6.61
C ASP A 295 -0.08 -26.05 7.02
N VAL A 296 0.91 -26.40 6.18
CA VAL A 296 2.33 -26.10 6.44
C VAL A 296 2.67 -24.65 6.09
N ALA A 297 2.15 -24.14 4.97
CA ALA A 297 2.55 -22.85 4.42
C ALA A 297 1.93 -21.64 5.14
N ARG A 298 0.73 -21.80 5.72
CA ARG A 298 0.04 -20.74 6.45
C ARG A 298 0.64 -20.57 7.83
N ILE A 299 1.79 -19.92 7.93
CA ILE A 299 2.44 -19.67 9.22
C ILE A 299 1.81 -18.50 9.98
N CYS A 300 1.26 -17.50 9.27
CA CYS A 300 0.58 -16.34 9.87
C CYS A 300 -0.95 -16.41 9.66
N GLY A 301 -1.73 -15.99 10.66
CA GLY A 301 -3.16 -15.76 10.55
C GLY A 301 -3.47 -14.38 9.98
N ILE A 302 -4.45 -14.30 9.07
CA ILE A 302 -4.76 -13.11 8.27
C ILE A 302 -5.06 -11.87 9.12
N ASP A 303 -5.56 -12.05 10.33
CA ASP A 303 -5.92 -10.99 11.26
C ASP A 303 -5.38 -11.24 12.68
N ASP A 304 -4.19 -11.84 12.81
CA ASP A 304 -3.56 -12.09 14.13
C ASP A 304 -3.38 -10.81 14.97
N LEU A 305 -3.20 -9.67 14.30
CA LEU A 305 -3.09 -8.34 14.91
C LEU A 305 -4.46 -7.66 15.14
N LYS A 306 -5.56 -8.21 14.61
CA LYS A 306 -6.96 -7.78 14.85
C LYS A 306 -7.33 -6.38 14.35
N TYR A 307 -6.68 -5.92 13.27
CA TYR A 307 -6.89 -4.59 12.69
C TYR A 307 -7.68 -4.63 11.39
N LEU A 308 -7.87 -5.79 10.74
CA LEU A 308 -8.52 -5.84 9.42
C LEU A 308 -9.98 -5.37 9.50
N SER A 309 -10.65 -5.55 10.65
CA SER A 309 -12.03 -5.08 10.85
C SER A 309 -12.20 -3.56 10.75
N LEU A 310 -11.13 -2.77 10.89
CA LEU A 310 -11.16 -1.30 10.71
C LEU A 310 -11.41 -0.90 9.25
N PHE A 311 -11.08 -1.79 8.32
CA PHE A 311 -11.13 -1.51 6.91
C PHE A 311 -12.32 -2.16 6.23
N ARG A 312 -12.77 -1.53 5.15
CA ARG A 312 -13.73 -2.12 4.23
C ARG A 312 -13.00 -3.12 3.34
N LEU A 313 -13.37 -4.39 3.47
CA LEU A 313 -12.77 -5.51 2.76
C LEU A 313 -13.58 -5.86 1.52
N GLU A 314 -12.96 -6.48 0.53
CA GLU A 314 -13.69 -6.92 -0.67
C GLU A 314 -14.71 -8.00 -0.32
N ARG A 315 -14.47 -8.81 0.73
CA ARG A 315 -15.48 -9.75 1.25
C ARG A 315 -16.75 -9.08 1.78
N ASP A 316 -16.68 -7.82 2.22
CA ASP A 316 -17.87 -7.08 2.70
C ASP A 316 -18.85 -6.76 1.55
N THR A 317 -18.41 -6.92 0.29
CA THR A 317 -19.29 -6.78 -0.89
C THR A 317 -20.13 -8.03 -1.16
N LEU A 318 -19.78 -9.16 -0.53
CA LEU A 318 -20.46 -10.45 -0.70
C LEU A 318 -21.65 -10.56 0.26
N LYS A 319 -22.66 -11.33 -0.13
CA LYS A 319 -23.87 -11.56 0.67
C LYS A 319 -23.93 -13.01 1.14
N GLY A 320 -24.45 -13.25 2.34
CA GLY A 320 -24.68 -14.60 2.87
C GLY A 320 -23.39 -15.44 2.89
N ASP A 321 -23.50 -16.69 2.46
CA ASP A 321 -22.40 -17.66 2.44
C ASP A 321 -21.53 -17.60 1.17
N MET A 322 -21.72 -16.59 0.31
CA MET A 322 -20.97 -16.46 -0.96
C MET A 322 -19.44 -16.49 -0.79
N LEU A 323 -18.91 -15.98 0.34
CA LEU A 323 -17.48 -16.10 0.60
C LEU A 323 -17.04 -17.56 0.74
N LYS A 324 -17.80 -18.35 1.49
CA LYS A 324 -17.52 -19.77 1.72
C LYS A 324 -17.68 -20.55 0.42
N GLU A 325 -18.76 -20.32 -0.34
CA GLU A 325 -18.97 -20.96 -1.65
C GLU A 325 -17.79 -20.67 -2.60
N ARG A 326 -17.37 -19.41 -2.69
CA ARG A 326 -16.23 -19.01 -3.54
C ARG A 326 -14.91 -19.62 -3.09
N TYR A 327 -14.75 -19.84 -1.79
CA TYR A 327 -13.51 -20.30 -1.20
C TYR A 327 -13.40 -21.82 -1.11
N PHE A 328 -14.49 -22.54 -0.86
CA PHE A 328 -14.48 -23.99 -0.73
C PHE A 328 -14.78 -24.65 -2.08
N ASP A 329 -15.77 -24.13 -2.83
CA ASP A 329 -16.24 -24.79 -4.05
C ASP A 329 -15.56 -24.25 -5.32
N ASN A 330 -15.28 -22.93 -5.36
CA ASN A 330 -14.79 -22.25 -6.58
C ASN A 330 -13.40 -21.62 -6.43
N TRP A 331 -12.59 -22.13 -5.51
CA TRP A 331 -11.30 -21.53 -5.17
C TRP A 331 -10.35 -21.42 -6.36
N LEU A 332 -10.29 -22.43 -7.23
CA LEU A 332 -9.35 -22.47 -8.35
C LEU A 332 -9.69 -21.39 -9.39
N TYR A 333 -10.98 -21.11 -9.60
CA TYR A 333 -11.41 -19.98 -10.42
C TYR A 333 -10.90 -18.66 -9.84
N HIS A 334 -11.15 -18.38 -8.56
CA HIS A 334 -10.69 -17.14 -7.91
C HIS A 334 -9.16 -17.02 -7.81
N ALA A 335 -8.48 -18.15 -7.64
CA ALA A 335 -7.02 -18.23 -7.62
C ALA A 335 -6.41 -17.94 -8.99
N SER A 336 -7.07 -18.37 -10.09
CA SER A 336 -6.59 -18.22 -11.47
C SER A 336 -6.29 -16.77 -11.91
N PHE A 337 -6.79 -15.78 -11.16
CA PHE A 337 -6.56 -14.36 -11.40
C PHE A 337 -5.30 -13.81 -10.71
N SER A 338 -4.62 -14.62 -9.92
CA SER A 338 -3.24 -14.34 -9.53
C SER A 338 -2.27 -14.86 -10.62
N PRO A 339 -1.19 -14.13 -10.91
CA PRO A 339 -0.26 -14.56 -11.95
C PRO A 339 0.38 -15.92 -11.67
N VAL A 340 0.63 -16.28 -10.41
CA VAL A 340 1.20 -17.59 -10.06
C VAL A 340 0.26 -18.74 -10.44
N TRP A 341 -1.02 -18.63 -10.09
CA TRP A 341 -1.99 -19.68 -10.37
C TRP A 341 -2.36 -19.72 -11.85
N PHE A 342 -2.47 -18.55 -12.50
CA PHE A 342 -2.62 -18.49 -13.95
C PHE A 342 -1.50 -19.25 -14.67
N ASN A 343 -0.25 -19.03 -14.28
CA ASN A 343 0.90 -19.71 -14.86
C ASN A 343 0.91 -21.22 -14.54
N ARG A 344 0.53 -21.60 -13.32
CA ARG A 344 0.34 -23.01 -12.95
C ARG A 344 -0.71 -23.68 -13.84
N ILE A 345 -1.88 -23.09 -14.00
CA ILE A 345 -2.97 -23.62 -14.84
C ILE A 345 -2.52 -23.72 -16.31
N LYS A 346 -1.95 -22.65 -16.85
CA LYS A 346 -1.45 -22.58 -18.24
C LYS A 346 -0.39 -23.63 -18.54
N LYS A 347 0.50 -23.94 -17.58
CA LYS A 347 1.54 -24.97 -17.72
C LYS A 347 0.95 -26.35 -18.03
N TYR A 348 -0.25 -26.64 -17.52
CA TYR A 348 -0.99 -27.89 -17.76
C TYR A 348 -2.10 -27.69 -18.81
N ARG A 349 -1.98 -26.65 -19.65
CA ARG A 349 -2.92 -26.32 -20.73
C ARG A 349 -4.37 -26.12 -20.24
N GLY A 350 -4.54 -25.69 -18.99
CA GLY A 350 -5.84 -25.24 -18.50
C GLY A 350 -6.19 -23.84 -19.00
N TYR A 351 -7.49 -23.53 -19.01
CA TYR A 351 -8.03 -22.21 -19.32
C TYR A 351 -9.20 -21.87 -18.39
N VAL A 352 -9.47 -20.57 -18.24
CA VAL A 352 -10.55 -20.06 -17.38
C VAL A 352 -11.81 -19.86 -18.21
N ASP A 353 -12.91 -20.52 -17.84
CA ASP A 353 -14.24 -20.24 -18.37
C ASP A 353 -14.88 -19.15 -17.51
N TYR A 354 -14.94 -17.92 -18.04
CA TYR A 354 -15.49 -16.76 -17.34
C TYR A 354 -17.02 -16.79 -17.21
N ILE A 355 -17.73 -17.57 -18.04
CA ILE A 355 -19.19 -17.67 -18.01
C ILE A 355 -19.59 -18.70 -16.96
N LYS A 356 -18.95 -19.87 -16.97
CA LYS A 356 -19.20 -20.92 -15.97
C LYS A 356 -18.50 -20.67 -14.64
N MET A 357 -17.55 -19.73 -14.60
CA MET A 357 -16.69 -19.45 -13.44
C MET A 357 -15.88 -20.68 -12.99
N THR A 358 -15.28 -21.38 -13.94
CA THR A 358 -14.50 -22.61 -13.67
C THR A 358 -13.16 -22.59 -14.41
N VAL A 359 -12.30 -23.56 -14.08
CA VAL A 359 -11.06 -23.83 -14.81
C VAL A 359 -11.19 -25.18 -15.48
N GLU A 360 -11.06 -25.21 -16.80
CA GLU A 360 -11.16 -26.42 -17.62
C GLU A 360 -9.78 -26.78 -18.18
N PHE A 361 -9.54 -28.07 -18.39
CA PHE A 361 -8.30 -28.60 -18.97
C PHE A 361 -8.61 -29.29 -20.30
N VAL A 362 -7.65 -29.24 -21.23
CA VAL A 362 -7.83 -29.81 -22.58
C VAL A 362 -7.95 -31.35 -22.58
N ASP A 363 -7.42 -32.02 -21.56
CA ASP A 363 -7.55 -33.47 -21.36
C ASP A 363 -7.44 -33.85 -19.88
N GLU A 364 -7.96 -35.03 -19.54
CA GLU A 364 -8.02 -35.55 -18.16
C GLU A 364 -6.66 -35.88 -17.57
N ASP A 365 -5.68 -36.30 -18.38
CA ASP A 365 -4.34 -36.65 -17.91
C ASP A 365 -3.62 -35.40 -17.37
N LEU A 366 -3.68 -34.29 -18.12
CA LEU A 366 -3.12 -33.01 -17.69
C LEU A 366 -3.84 -32.44 -16.48
N MET A 367 -5.16 -32.59 -16.41
CA MET A 367 -5.95 -32.24 -15.23
C MET A 367 -5.46 -33.01 -14.00
N GLN A 368 -5.31 -34.32 -14.11
CA GLN A 368 -4.84 -35.15 -13.01
C GLN A 368 -3.43 -34.75 -12.57
N MET A 369 -2.51 -34.50 -13.52
CA MET A 369 -1.16 -34.03 -13.21
C MET A 369 -1.15 -32.65 -12.53
N PHE A 370 -2.10 -31.77 -12.85
CA PHE A 370 -2.25 -30.49 -12.16
C PHE A 370 -2.69 -30.69 -10.71
N TYR A 371 -3.78 -31.44 -10.47
CA TYR A 371 -4.32 -31.64 -9.12
C TYR A 371 -3.39 -32.45 -8.22
N LEU A 372 -2.63 -33.39 -8.77
CA LEU A 372 -1.56 -34.09 -8.03
C LEU A 372 -0.53 -33.13 -7.44
N LYS A 373 -0.36 -31.94 -8.00
CA LYS A 373 0.62 -30.96 -7.52
C LYS A 373 0.00 -29.76 -6.81
N TYR A 374 -1.17 -29.31 -7.26
CA TYR A 374 -1.78 -28.06 -6.80
C TYR A 374 -3.23 -28.22 -6.31
N GLY A 375 -3.74 -29.44 -6.17
CA GLY A 375 -5.04 -29.71 -5.54
C GLY A 375 -4.97 -29.43 -4.04
N TYR A 376 -5.17 -28.18 -3.65
CA TYR A 376 -4.98 -27.78 -2.25
C TYR A 376 -6.18 -28.12 -1.34
N GLU A 377 -7.30 -28.55 -1.91
CA GLU A 377 -8.51 -29.01 -1.20
C GLU A 377 -8.87 -28.15 0.03
N PRO A 378 -9.24 -26.87 -0.16
CA PRO A 378 -9.50 -25.94 0.95
C PRO A 378 -10.67 -26.37 1.83
N ASP A 379 -11.62 -27.13 1.30
CA ASP A 379 -12.79 -27.70 2.00
C ASP A 379 -12.44 -28.89 2.90
N GLU A 380 -11.33 -29.58 2.63
CA GLU A 380 -10.82 -30.69 3.45
C GLU A 380 -9.83 -30.23 4.56
N GLN A 381 -9.55 -28.93 4.65
CA GLN A 381 -8.60 -28.39 5.62
C GLN A 381 -9.13 -28.40 7.06
N SER A 382 -8.20 -28.44 8.02
CA SER A 382 -8.55 -28.30 9.43
C SER A 382 -9.15 -26.93 9.75
N GLN A 383 -9.98 -26.84 10.80
CA GLN A 383 -10.53 -25.55 11.23
C GLN A 383 -9.44 -24.53 11.56
N ASN A 384 -8.31 -24.95 12.10
CA ASN A 384 -7.17 -24.07 12.40
C ASN A 384 -6.59 -23.46 11.11
N THR A 385 -6.40 -24.28 10.07
CA THR A 385 -5.88 -23.85 8.77
C THR A 385 -6.85 -22.91 8.05
N THR A 386 -8.15 -23.16 8.20
CA THR A 386 -9.24 -22.32 7.68
C THR A 386 -9.33 -20.99 8.43
N ASP A 387 -9.27 -21.01 9.75
CA ASP A 387 -9.31 -19.80 10.60
C ASP A 387 -8.15 -18.85 10.29
N LYS A 388 -6.94 -19.38 10.05
CA LYS A 388 -5.79 -18.57 9.63
C LYS A 388 -6.04 -17.74 8.38
N CYS A 389 -6.99 -18.12 7.52
CA CYS A 389 -7.27 -17.40 6.28
C CYS A 389 -8.60 -16.63 6.31
N LEU A 390 -9.61 -17.14 7.01
CA LEU A 390 -10.97 -16.60 6.92
C LEU A 390 -11.44 -15.89 8.18
N LYS A 391 -10.79 -16.07 9.32
CA LYS A 391 -11.23 -15.46 10.58
C LYS A 391 -10.72 -14.02 10.69
N ILE A 392 -11.64 -13.09 10.92
CA ILE A 392 -11.38 -11.69 11.21
C ILE A 392 -12.02 -11.35 12.54
N ASP A 393 -11.24 -10.80 13.46
CA ASP A 393 -11.67 -10.46 14.80
C ASP A 393 -12.03 -8.98 14.88
N LYS A 394 -13.20 -8.67 15.47
CA LYS A 394 -13.64 -7.27 15.70
C LYS A 394 -13.03 -6.67 16.97
N GLY A 395 -11.73 -6.82 17.14
CA GLY A 395 -11.05 -6.52 18.41
C GLY A 395 -10.64 -5.05 18.59
N VAL A 396 -10.37 -4.34 17.49
CA VAL A 396 -9.76 -3.00 17.51
C VAL A 396 -10.66 -1.99 16.79
N ASN A 397 -10.74 -0.77 17.32
CA ASN A 397 -11.42 0.38 16.72
C ASN A 397 -10.44 1.54 16.44
N TRP A 398 -10.87 2.59 15.74
CA TRP A 398 -10.00 3.71 15.36
C TRP A 398 -9.49 4.49 16.55
N THR A 399 -10.23 4.55 17.65
CA THR A 399 -9.76 5.13 18.92
C THR A 399 -8.53 4.40 19.44
N THR A 400 -8.57 3.06 19.45
CA THR A 400 -7.46 2.23 19.87
C THR A 400 -6.28 2.35 18.92
N PHE A 401 -6.53 2.31 17.60
CA PHE A 401 -5.50 2.54 16.59
C PHE A 401 -4.80 3.89 16.78
N HIS A 402 -5.57 4.98 16.93
CA HIS A 402 -5.01 6.31 17.12
C HIS A 402 -4.17 6.39 18.40
N ASN A 403 -4.67 5.86 19.51
CA ASN A 403 -3.94 5.85 20.78
C ASN A 403 -2.63 5.06 20.71
N ASN A 404 -2.60 3.94 19.98
CA ASN A 404 -1.40 3.12 19.83
C ASN A 404 -0.32 3.80 18.96
N PHE A 405 -0.71 4.61 17.98
CA PHE A 405 0.21 5.13 16.97
C PHE A 405 0.44 6.66 16.99
N LYS A 406 -0.17 7.40 17.93
CA LYS A 406 -0.05 8.88 17.99
C LYS A 406 1.29 9.44 18.47
N ALA A 407 2.18 8.61 19.03
CA ALA A 407 3.37 9.08 19.77
C ALA A 407 4.32 9.99 18.95
N ASN A 408 4.42 9.78 17.64
CA ASN A 408 5.30 10.55 16.75
C ASN A 408 4.54 11.50 15.80
N CYS A 409 3.25 11.72 16.06
CA CYS A 409 2.38 12.50 15.19
C CYS A 409 2.48 14.00 15.50
N LEU A 410 2.42 14.82 14.45
CA LEU A 410 2.19 16.26 14.55
C LEU A 410 0.70 16.57 14.57
N PHE A 411 -0.07 15.79 13.81
CA PHE A 411 -1.51 15.92 13.70
C PHE A 411 -2.20 14.88 14.59
N LEU A 412 -2.96 15.36 15.57
CA LEU A 412 -3.88 14.55 16.34
C LEU A 412 -5.28 14.72 15.75
N ILE A 413 -5.90 13.62 15.37
CA ILE A 413 -7.25 13.64 14.83
C ILE A 413 -8.25 13.97 15.96
N ASP A 414 -9.23 14.81 15.66
CA ASP A 414 -10.25 15.21 16.62
C ASP A 414 -11.14 14.02 16.99
N GLU A 415 -11.64 14.00 18.24
CA GLU A 415 -12.44 12.89 18.77
C GLU A 415 -13.71 12.64 17.94
N ASP A 416 -14.39 13.71 17.52
CA ASP A 416 -15.60 13.64 16.68
C ASP A 416 -15.36 12.85 15.38
N PHE A 417 -14.23 13.10 14.70
CA PHE A 417 -13.89 12.35 13.49
C PHE A 417 -13.58 10.88 13.80
N ILE A 418 -12.95 10.58 14.94
CA ILE A 418 -12.67 9.20 15.35
C ILE A 418 -13.98 8.46 15.63
N GLU A 419 -14.94 9.10 16.29
CA GLU A 419 -16.25 8.53 16.56
C GLU A 419 -17.00 8.20 15.26
N GLU A 420 -16.98 9.09 14.27
CA GLU A 420 -17.55 8.82 12.95
C GLU A 420 -16.84 7.66 12.24
N LEU A 421 -15.49 7.62 12.27
CA LEU A 421 -14.72 6.50 11.71
C LEU A 421 -15.00 5.17 12.42
N ASN A 422 -15.37 5.16 13.70
CA ASN A 422 -15.73 3.93 14.39
C ASN A 422 -17.09 3.37 13.94
N ASN A 423 -17.98 4.23 13.42
CA ASN A 423 -19.28 3.83 12.91
C ASN A 423 -19.18 3.28 11.47
N ASP A 424 -18.18 3.73 10.68
CA ASP A 424 -18.01 3.35 9.28
C ASP A 424 -16.64 2.74 8.96
N LYS A 425 -16.65 1.60 8.26
CA LYS A 425 -15.40 0.97 7.78
C LYS A 425 -14.71 1.83 6.73
N LEU A 426 -13.42 2.06 6.91
CA LEU A 426 -12.62 2.87 5.99
C LEU A 426 -12.11 2.04 4.80
N ARG A 427 -12.28 2.54 3.58
CA ARG A 427 -11.57 1.94 2.43
C ARG A 427 -10.15 2.48 2.40
N TYR A 428 -9.16 1.65 2.74
CA TYR A 428 -7.78 2.02 2.46
C TYR A 428 -7.59 1.92 0.95
N PRO A 429 -7.20 3.00 0.25
CA PRO A 429 -7.05 2.94 -1.20
C PRO A 429 -5.92 1.95 -1.52
N MET A 430 -6.25 0.79 -2.06
CA MET A 430 -5.29 -0.29 -2.30
C MET A 430 -4.48 -0.08 -3.56
#